data_AF-A0AAU4HJK6-F1
#
_entry.id   AF-A0AAU4HJK6-F1
#
_cell.length_a   1.000
_cell.length_b   1.000
_cell.length_c   1.000
_cell.angle_alpha   90.00
_cell.angle_beta   90.00
_cell.angle_gamma   90.00
#
_symmetry.space_group_name_H-M   'P 1'
#
loop_
_entity.id
_entity.type
_entity.pdbx_description
1 polymer ?
#
loop_
_entity_poly.entity_id
_entity_poly.type
_entity_poly.pdbx_seq_one_letter_code
_entity_poly.pdbx_strand_id
1 'polypeptide(L)'
;MTEAPTGNAVTTDTVLALIDAAPGSDRDSLLRTARDGRHKLAGTLLSLWAVGGEDLTDGQAAELRTARERVDRYRRVWEELQEHAPDAFPLKGATIAALYPPGVLRSAGDLDVICPRHADLWACARHLLACGWELVAFTVKPAHPGDTVSPHLGAEFRKPAPDTSQDPYAVGLFTAEIVTDVHGPARQLARPPGSAWTTSAVALVAERWERPFRSRDLLDLVLLLQAMDEEAVRQFGADLDRVGLWPEWRQAMRGVARLGWRPTVALPYTRAAAVRVRLARSVRTAIRWSNPVRAAAFAAQSGIEGRGGRPAALASDLVHRRPGARRLLASGVSLFGVPLGGGDTAGDAGSNPSAGARPDDPAGARPPAAEPVDGLRLDDVGRHLVARTPLGSFLLVSGAARQEWLDEVDGAESAPRTASAPTGPSSTGTSSSGRSVA
;
A
#
# COMPACT_ATOMS: atom_id res chain seq x y z
N MET A 1 20.23 -28.90 -25.99
CA MET A 1 19.46 -28.91 -24.73
C MET A 1 20.47 -28.81 -23.61
N THR A 2 20.74 -27.58 -23.16
CA THR A 2 21.59 -27.28 -22.02
C THR A 2 20.91 -27.81 -20.75
N GLU A 3 21.65 -28.49 -19.88
CA GLU A 3 21.16 -28.85 -18.54
C GLU A 3 20.60 -27.59 -17.88
N ALA A 4 19.36 -27.66 -17.37
CA ALA A 4 18.78 -26.55 -16.64
C ALA A 4 19.71 -26.25 -15.45
N PRO A 5 20.19 -25.01 -15.27
CA PRO A 5 21.08 -24.69 -14.18
C PRO A 5 20.38 -25.06 -12.87
N THR A 6 20.91 -26.08 -12.20
CA THR A 6 20.54 -26.47 -10.84
C THR A 6 21.12 -25.51 -9.81
N GLY A 7 21.84 -24.47 -10.27
CA GLY A 7 22.44 -23.43 -9.46
C GLY A 7 21.43 -22.36 -9.03
N ASN A 8 21.30 -22.20 -7.72
CA ASN A 8 20.43 -21.25 -7.02
C ASN A 8 20.94 -19.79 -7.06
N ALA A 9 21.84 -19.44 -7.99
CA ALA A 9 22.48 -18.13 -8.04
C ALA A 9 21.83 -17.24 -9.10
N VAL A 10 21.67 -15.95 -8.77
CA VAL A 10 21.38 -14.93 -9.77
C VAL A 10 22.63 -14.74 -10.63
N THR A 11 22.61 -15.25 -11.85
CA THR A 11 23.71 -15.16 -12.83
C THR A 11 23.26 -14.46 -14.10
N THR A 12 24.20 -14.11 -14.98
CA THR A 12 23.89 -13.59 -16.31
C THR A 12 22.97 -14.54 -17.07
N ASP A 13 23.29 -15.85 -17.12
CA ASP A 13 22.47 -16.85 -17.81
C ASP A 13 21.05 -16.93 -17.24
N THR A 14 20.92 -16.87 -15.91
CA THR A 14 19.62 -16.83 -15.21
C THR A 14 18.78 -15.62 -15.67
N VAL A 15 19.39 -14.44 -15.79
CA VAL A 15 18.71 -13.21 -16.25
C VAL A 15 18.41 -13.24 -17.74
N LEU A 16 19.30 -13.79 -18.56
CA LEU A 16 19.08 -13.94 -20.01
C LEU A 16 17.92 -14.90 -20.31
N ALA A 17 17.82 -16.01 -19.56
CA ALA A 17 16.69 -16.94 -19.66
C ALA A 17 15.36 -16.27 -19.24
N LEU A 18 15.39 -15.43 -18.20
CA LEU A 18 14.21 -14.69 -17.70
C LEU A 18 13.61 -13.72 -18.73
N ILE A 19 14.45 -13.15 -19.59
CA ILE A 19 14.03 -12.20 -20.62
C ILE A 19 13.82 -12.86 -21.98
N ASP A 20 13.89 -14.20 -22.04
CA ASP A 20 13.74 -15.00 -23.26
C ASP A 20 14.72 -14.54 -24.36
N ALA A 21 15.98 -14.32 -23.98
CA ALA A 21 17.02 -13.86 -24.88
C ALA A 21 17.31 -14.90 -25.98
N ALA A 22 17.19 -14.50 -27.24
CA ALA A 22 17.55 -15.36 -28.36
C ALA A 22 19.08 -15.61 -28.35
N PRO A 23 19.54 -16.83 -28.66
CA PRO A 23 20.97 -17.11 -28.80
C PRO A 23 21.64 -16.15 -29.79
N GLY A 24 22.77 -15.56 -29.39
CA GLY A 24 23.52 -14.61 -30.23
C GLY A 24 22.95 -13.19 -30.28
N SER A 25 21.94 -12.86 -29.45
CA SER A 25 21.47 -11.48 -29.32
C SER A 25 22.60 -10.55 -28.91
N ASP A 26 22.71 -9.40 -29.57
CA ASP A 26 23.67 -8.37 -29.20
C ASP A 26 23.34 -7.72 -27.86
N ARG A 27 24.36 -7.18 -27.19
CA ARG A 27 24.29 -6.59 -25.84
C ARG A 27 23.23 -5.49 -25.73
N ASP A 28 23.10 -4.65 -26.75
CA ASP A 28 22.13 -3.55 -26.71
C ASP A 28 20.70 -4.04 -26.85
N SER A 29 20.47 -5.07 -27.66
CA SER A 29 19.19 -5.77 -27.73
C SER A 29 18.81 -6.42 -26.40
N LEU A 30 19.77 -7.08 -25.74
CA LEU A 30 19.56 -7.66 -24.42
C LEU A 30 19.18 -6.58 -23.38
N LEU A 31 19.88 -5.45 -23.36
CA LEU A 31 19.55 -4.33 -22.47
C LEU A 31 18.19 -3.72 -22.76
N ARG A 32 17.84 -3.49 -24.04
CA ARG A 32 16.51 -2.98 -24.41
C ARG A 32 15.41 -3.89 -23.87
N THR A 33 15.54 -5.20 -24.03
CA THR A 33 14.58 -6.17 -23.49
C THR A 33 14.59 -6.14 -21.95
N ALA A 34 15.75 -6.11 -21.31
CA ALA A 34 15.85 -6.05 -19.85
C ALA A 34 15.22 -4.78 -19.24
N ARG A 35 15.21 -3.64 -19.97
CA ARG A 35 14.56 -2.38 -19.55
C ARG A 35 13.03 -2.43 -19.67
N ASP A 36 12.47 -3.28 -20.54
CA ASP A 36 11.04 -3.37 -20.78
C ASP A 36 10.26 -3.55 -19.46
N GLY A 37 9.11 -2.88 -19.36
CA GLY A 37 8.26 -2.91 -18.17
C GLY A 37 7.76 -4.30 -17.77
N ARG A 38 7.85 -5.31 -18.64
CA ARG A 38 7.59 -6.73 -18.36
C ARG A 38 8.73 -7.44 -17.63
N HIS A 39 9.94 -6.89 -17.68
CA HIS A 39 11.14 -7.51 -17.10
C HIS A 39 11.68 -6.68 -15.94
N LYS A 40 12.00 -5.39 -16.16
CA LYS A 40 12.66 -4.50 -15.19
C LYS A 40 13.95 -5.09 -14.58
N LEU A 41 14.79 -5.68 -15.42
CA LEU A 41 16.03 -6.39 -15.03
C LEU A 41 17.32 -5.69 -15.50
N ALA A 42 17.24 -4.51 -16.14
CA ALA A 42 18.41 -3.84 -16.70
C ALA A 42 19.52 -3.56 -15.67
N GLY A 43 19.19 -2.99 -14.51
CA GLY A 43 20.19 -2.74 -13.46
C GLY A 43 20.82 -4.02 -12.91
N THR A 44 20.05 -5.11 -12.83
CA THR A 44 20.54 -6.44 -12.43
C THR A 44 21.51 -6.98 -13.48
N LEU A 45 21.14 -6.96 -14.77
CA LEU A 45 21.99 -7.43 -15.86
C LEU A 45 23.30 -6.63 -15.95
N LEU A 46 23.23 -5.30 -15.89
CA LEU A 46 24.40 -4.42 -15.87
C LEU A 46 25.34 -4.71 -14.70
N SER A 47 24.78 -4.95 -13.51
CA SER A 47 25.58 -5.28 -12.34
C SER A 47 26.25 -6.65 -12.43
N LEU A 48 25.58 -7.63 -13.06
CA LEU A 48 26.13 -8.96 -13.32
C LEU A 48 27.31 -8.89 -14.29
N TRP A 49 27.19 -8.14 -15.38
CA TRP A 49 28.29 -7.89 -16.31
C TRP A 49 29.47 -7.22 -15.60
N ALA A 50 29.22 -6.20 -14.80
CA ALA A 50 30.28 -5.52 -14.04
C ALA A 50 30.99 -6.46 -13.04
N VAL A 51 30.24 -7.30 -12.31
CA VAL A 51 30.82 -8.29 -11.37
C VAL A 51 31.58 -9.39 -12.12
N GLY A 52 31.12 -9.77 -13.31
CA GLY A 52 31.80 -10.70 -14.20
C GLY A 52 33.08 -10.15 -14.85
N GLY A 53 33.44 -8.88 -14.59
CA GLY A 53 34.61 -8.23 -15.18
C GLY A 53 34.41 -7.80 -16.64
N GLU A 54 33.17 -7.73 -17.12
CA GLU A 54 32.90 -7.20 -18.46
C GLU A 54 32.96 -5.68 -18.47
N ASP A 55 33.59 -5.11 -19.50
CA ASP A 55 33.63 -3.67 -19.70
C ASP A 55 32.22 -3.14 -20.03
N LEU A 56 31.75 -2.19 -19.23
CA LEU A 56 30.54 -1.43 -19.51
C LEU A 56 30.92 -0.21 -20.36
N THR A 57 30.08 0.12 -21.36
CA THR A 57 30.21 1.43 -22.02
C THR A 57 29.91 2.56 -21.03
N ASP A 58 30.34 3.79 -21.32
CA ASP A 58 30.10 4.93 -20.42
C ASP A 58 28.62 5.12 -20.07
N GLY A 59 27.73 4.93 -21.07
CA GLY A 59 26.29 5.00 -20.87
C GLY A 59 25.74 3.87 -19.99
N GLN A 60 26.23 2.64 -20.16
CA GLN A 60 25.87 1.49 -19.33
C GLN A 60 26.36 1.65 -17.89
N ALA A 61 27.59 2.15 -17.71
CA ALA A 61 28.15 2.46 -16.40
C ALA A 61 27.38 3.59 -15.71
N ALA A 62 26.98 4.63 -16.46
CA ALA A 62 26.14 5.71 -15.94
C ALA A 62 24.77 5.22 -15.50
N GLU A 63 24.09 4.40 -16.30
CA GLU A 63 22.80 3.79 -15.93
C GLU A 63 22.90 2.95 -14.65
N LEU A 64 23.96 2.13 -14.53
CA LEU A 64 24.20 1.33 -13.33
C LEU A 64 24.48 2.21 -12.10
N ARG A 65 25.26 3.29 -12.23
CA ARG A 65 25.50 4.26 -11.15
C ARG A 65 24.20 4.91 -10.70
N THR A 66 23.39 5.43 -11.62
CA THR A 66 22.08 6.02 -11.31
C THR A 66 21.17 5.03 -10.56
N ALA A 67 21.14 3.77 -11.00
CA ALA A 67 20.34 2.74 -10.33
C ALA A 67 20.84 2.45 -8.90
N ARG A 68 22.16 2.43 -8.68
CA ARG A 68 22.77 2.27 -7.34
C ARG A 68 22.45 3.47 -6.44
N GLU A 69 22.65 4.68 -6.94
CA GLU A 69 22.34 5.92 -6.22
C GLU A 69 20.88 5.99 -5.78
N ARG A 70 19.95 5.55 -6.64
CA ARG A 70 18.53 5.44 -6.28
C ARG A 70 18.29 4.45 -5.14
N VAL A 71 18.88 3.26 -5.19
CA VAL A 71 18.74 2.26 -4.11
C VAL A 71 19.35 2.78 -2.81
N ASP A 72 20.52 3.42 -2.89
CA ASP A 72 21.18 4.02 -1.73
C ASP A 72 20.35 5.17 -1.13
N ARG A 73 19.70 5.97 -1.99
CA ARG A 73 18.75 7.02 -1.54
C ARG A 73 17.59 6.41 -0.76
N TYR A 74 16.97 5.34 -1.26
CA TYR A 74 15.89 4.68 -0.54
C TYR A 74 16.35 4.02 0.76
N ARG A 75 17.58 3.49 0.82
CA ARG A 75 18.16 2.97 2.05
C ARG A 75 18.27 4.06 3.13
N ARG A 76 18.81 5.23 2.78
CA ARG A 76 18.92 6.36 3.71
C ARG A 76 17.56 6.86 4.18
N VAL A 77 16.60 6.99 3.26
CA VAL A 77 15.22 7.36 3.62
C VAL A 77 14.62 6.34 4.58
N TRP A 78 14.85 5.04 4.36
CA TRP A 78 14.37 4.01 5.28
C TRP A 78 15.03 4.13 6.67
N GLU A 79 16.35 4.34 6.74
CA GLU A 79 17.07 4.56 8.00
C GLU A 79 16.49 5.75 8.78
N GLU A 80 16.24 6.87 8.10
CA GLU A 80 15.61 8.05 8.71
C GLU A 80 14.18 7.76 9.20
N LEU A 81 13.36 7.03 8.42
CA LEU A 81 11.99 6.69 8.84
C LEU A 81 11.94 5.76 10.04
N GLN A 82 12.91 4.86 10.19
CA GLN A 82 12.99 3.93 11.32
C GLN A 82 13.21 4.66 12.66
N GLU A 83 13.88 5.81 12.66
CA GLU A 83 14.04 6.66 13.86
C GLU A 83 12.69 7.21 14.36
N HIS A 84 11.74 7.42 13.46
CA HIS A 84 10.41 7.96 13.78
C HIS A 84 9.35 6.89 14.03
N ALA A 85 9.55 5.69 13.48
CA ALA A 85 8.65 4.56 13.65
C ALA A 85 9.45 3.25 13.76
N PRO A 86 9.93 2.89 14.97
CA PRO A 86 10.75 1.70 15.18
C PRO A 86 10.07 0.38 14.80
N ASP A 87 8.74 0.34 14.89
CA ASP A 87 7.91 -0.83 14.54
C ASP A 87 7.58 -0.90 13.03
N ALA A 88 7.90 0.15 12.27
CA ALA A 88 7.71 0.14 10.82
C ALA A 88 8.71 -0.81 10.15
N PHE A 89 8.38 -1.27 8.94
CA PHE A 89 9.29 -2.12 8.17
C PHE A 89 9.07 -1.98 6.66
N PRO A 90 10.11 -2.19 5.83
CA PRO A 90 9.98 -2.18 4.38
C PRO A 90 9.28 -3.46 3.91
N LEU A 91 8.28 -3.32 3.04
CA LEU A 91 7.46 -4.45 2.59
C LEU A 91 8.23 -5.43 1.69
N LYS A 92 9.12 -4.92 0.82
CA LYS A 92 9.77 -5.74 -0.23
C LYS A 92 11.18 -5.30 -0.58
N GLY A 93 11.35 -4.05 -1.00
CA GLY A 93 12.57 -3.49 -1.61
C GLY A 93 13.90 -4.03 -1.09
N ALA A 94 14.25 -3.61 0.13
CA ALA A 94 15.51 -3.94 0.79
C ALA A 94 15.58 -5.41 1.23
N THR A 95 14.47 -5.95 1.76
CA THR A 95 14.35 -7.34 2.22
C THR A 95 14.74 -8.34 1.13
N ILE A 96 14.27 -8.12 -0.11
CA ILE A 96 14.59 -9.00 -1.24
C ILE A 96 15.98 -8.68 -1.80
N ALA A 97 16.39 -7.42 -1.84
CA ALA A 97 17.69 -7.03 -2.35
C ALA A 97 18.85 -7.70 -1.57
N ALA A 98 18.67 -7.93 -0.26
CA ALA A 98 19.65 -8.64 0.57
C ALA A 98 19.86 -10.12 0.18
N LEU A 99 18.98 -10.69 -0.64
CA LEU A 99 19.09 -12.06 -1.15
C LEU A 99 19.80 -12.15 -2.51
N TYR A 100 20.11 -11.01 -3.14
CA TYR A 100 20.89 -11.00 -4.37
C TYR A 100 22.38 -11.22 -4.05
N PRO A 101 23.17 -11.82 -4.97
CA PRO A 101 24.59 -12.00 -4.77
C PRO A 101 25.32 -10.67 -4.51
N PRO A 102 26.44 -10.67 -3.74
CA PRO A 102 27.22 -9.47 -3.49
C PRO A 102 27.60 -8.75 -4.79
N GLY A 103 27.40 -7.43 -4.82
CA GLY A 103 27.67 -6.57 -5.99
C GLY A 103 26.58 -6.57 -7.08
N VAL A 104 25.63 -7.51 -7.03
CA VAL A 104 24.49 -7.58 -7.96
C VAL A 104 23.34 -6.73 -7.45
N LEU A 105 22.85 -5.83 -8.30
CA LEU A 105 21.83 -4.85 -7.96
C LEU A 105 20.41 -5.38 -8.22
N ARG A 106 19.55 -5.32 -7.21
CA ARG A 106 18.10 -5.34 -7.39
C ARG A 106 17.57 -3.91 -7.52
N SER A 107 17.21 -3.46 -8.73
CA SER A 107 16.71 -2.09 -8.92
C SER A 107 15.40 -1.85 -8.18
N ALA A 108 15.28 -0.72 -7.48
CA ALA A 108 14.08 -0.27 -6.78
C ALA A 108 13.47 0.95 -7.50
N GLY A 109 12.16 0.91 -7.73
CA GLY A 109 11.41 2.05 -8.29
C GLY A 109 10.88 2.98 -7.19
N ASP A 110 10.52 2.38 -6.06
CA ASP A 110 9.82 2.95 -4.91
C ASP A 110 10.31 2.32 -3.61
N LEU A 111 9.94 2.94 -2.49
CA LEU A 111 10.08 2.40 -1.14
C LEU A 111 8.69 2.27 -0.50
N ASP A 112 8.21 1.03 -0.33
CA ASP A 112 6.96 0.74 0.38
C ASP A 112 7.25 0.38 1.84
N VAL A 113 6.70 1.15 2.78
CA VAL A 113 6.87 0.99 4.22
C VAL A 113 5.52 0.67 4.87
N ILE A 114 5.52 -0.35 5.71
CA ILE A 114 4.39 -0.70 6.54
C ILE A 114 4.55 -0.04 7.91
N CYS A 115 3.58 0.80 8.26
CA CYS A 115 3.43 1.47 9.54
C CYS A 115 2.30 0.79 10.33
N PRO A 116 2.61 -0.09 11.29
CA PRO A 116 1.60 -0.94 11.95
C PRO A 116 0.50 -0.15 12.65
N ARG A 117 0.80 1.07 13.11
CA ARG A 117 -0.15 1.99 13.74
C ARG A 117 -0.33 3.26 12.92
N HIS A 118 -1.45 3.95 13.13
CA HIS A 118 -1.67 5.28 12.54
C HIS A 118 -0.61 6.28 13.01
N ALA A 119 -0.23 6.24 14.30
CA ALA A 119 0.80 7.11 14.86
C ALA A 119 2.15 6.97 14.13
N ASP A 120 2.56 5.73 13.82
CA ASP A 120 3.77 5.43 13.06
C ASP A 120 3.71 6.06 11.65
N LEU A 121 2.56 5.91 10.97
CA LEU A 121 2.34 6.50 9.65
C LEU A 121 2.43 8.02 9.71
N TRP A 122 1.80 8.65 10.71
CA TRP A 122 1.83 10.10 10.86
C TRP A 122 3.21 10.65 11.20
N ALA A 123 3.99 9.94 12.02
CA ALA A 123 5.37 10.32 12.34
C ALA A 123 6.24 10.30 11.07
N CYS A 124 6.21 9.19 10.32
CA CYS A 124 6.91 9.04 9.05
C CYS A 124 6.48 10.08 8.01
N ALA A 125 5.18 10.32 7.87
CA ALA A 125 4.64 11.26 6.90
C ALA A 125 5.08 12.71 7.19
N ARG A 126 5.07 13.13 8.46
CA ARG A 126 5.57 14.46 8.86
C ARG A 126 7.06 14.62 8.57
N HIS A 127 7.85 13.59 8.82
CA HIS A 127 9.28 13.59 8.47
C HIS A 127 9.47 13.78 6.96
N LEU A 128 8.78 13.00 6.13
CA LEU A 128 8.85 13.14 4.68
C LEU A 128 8.49 14.57 4.22
N LEU A 129 7.38 15.13 4.70
CA LEU A 129 6.99 16.51 4.38
C LEU A 129 8.07 17.51 4.80
N ALA A 130 8.62 17.40 6.01
CA ALA A 130 9.69 18.27 6.52
C ALA A 130 10.98 18.16 5.68
N CYS A 131 11.24 16.98 5.09
CA CYS A 131 12.36 16.75 4.18
C CYS A 131 12.06 17.11 2.71
N GLY A 132 10.96 17.82 2.45
CA GLY A 132 10.60 18.31 1.12
C GLY A 132 10.09 17.23 0.17
N TRP A 133 9.47 16.18 0.71
CA TRP A 133 8.64 15.28 -0.09
C TRP A 133 7.22 15.85 -0.19
N GLU A 134 6.57 15.61 -1.33
CA GLU A 134 5.20 16.03 -1.60
C GLU A 134 4.25 14.85 -1.43
N LEU A 135 3.16 15.04 -0.66
CA LEU A 135 2.07 14.07 -0.60
C LEU A 135 1.25 14.12 -1.89
N VAL A 136 1.28 13.06 -2.68
CA VAL A 136 0.61 13.01 -4.00
C VAL A 136 -0.65 12.16 -4.01
N ALA A 137 -0.81 11.26 -3.05
CA ALA A 137 -2.04 10.48 -2.89
C ALA A 137 -2.27 10.11 -1.43
N PHE A 138 -3.53 10.16 -1.01
CA PHE A 138 -3.99 9.68 0.28
C PHE A 138 -5.18 8.74 0.09
N THR A 139 -5.16 7.57 0.73
CA THR A 139 -6.20 6.54 0.57
C THR A 139 -6.65 6.05 1.93
N VAL A 140 -7.97 5.94 2.11
CA VAL A 140 -8.60 5.34 3.28
C VAL A 140 -9.30 4.06 2.82
N LYS A 141 -8.82 2.91 3.31
CA LYS A 141 -9.34 1.59 3.02
C LYS A 141 -10.09 1.02 4.22
N PRO A 142 -11.18 0.28 4.01
CA PRO A 142 -11.84 -0.46 5.08
C PRO A 142 -10.89 -1.51 5.66
N ALA A 143 -10.93 -1.68 6.98
CA ALA A 143 -10.26 -2.77 7.67
C ALA A 143 -11.09 -4.07 7.59
N HIS A 144 -10.40 -5.21 7.67
CA HIS A 144 -11.01 -6.52 7.81
C HIS A 144 -11.24 -6.86 9.29
N PRO A 145 -12.27 -7.65 9.64
CA PRO A 145 -12.42 -8.14 11.01
C PRO A 145 -11.15 -8.90 11.45
N GLY A 146 -10.58 -8.50 12.60
CA GLY A 146 -9.34 -9.05 13.13
C GLY A 146 -8.09 -8.19 12.87
N ASP A 147 -8.19 -7.16 12.02
CA ASP A 147 -7.10 -6.21 11.85
C ASP A 147 -6.95 -5.33 13.11
N THR A 148 -5.72 -4.96 13.42
CA THR A 148 -5.36 -4.21 14.64
C THR A 148 -5.55 -2.70 14.51
N VAL A 149 -5.77 -2.21 13.30
CA VAL A 149 -6.01 -0.79 13.00
C VAL A 149 -7.19 -0.64 12.06
N SER A 150 -8.00 0.40 12.28
CA SER A 150 -9.16 0.70 11.44
C SER A 150 -9.43 2.20 11.42
N PRO A 151 -9.66 2.81 10.24
CA PRO A 151 -9.49 2.24 8.90
C PRO A 151 -8.01 1.97 8.56
N HIS A 152 -7.74 1.29 7.45
CA HIS A 152 -6.41 1.25 6.88
C HIS A 152 -6.14 2.52 6.07
N LEU A 153 -4.92 3.02 6.19
CA LEU A 153 -4.43 4.21 5.53
C LEU A 153 -3.28 3.86 4.56
N GLY A 154 -3.23 4.60 3.46
CA GLY A 154 -2.12 4.64 2.51
C GLY A 154 -1.81 6.09 2.14
N ALA A 155 -0.54 6.46 2.14
CA ALA A 155 -0.07 7.78 1.75
C ALA A 155 1.15 7.64 0.82
N GLU A 156 1.08 8.22 -0.37
CA GLU A 156 2.17 8.19 -1.34
C GLU A 156 2.84 9.55 -1.43
N PHE A 157 4.17 9.55 -1.32
CA PHE A 157 5.02 10.72 -1.36
C PHE A 157 5.93 10.69 -2.57
N ARG A 158 6.16 11.85 -3.18
CA ARG A 158 7.12 12.00 -4.28
C ARG A 158 8.15 13.08 -4.00
N LYS A 159 9.33 12.90 -4.57
CA LYS A 159 10.38 13.91 -4.59
C LYS A 159 11.05 13.88 -5.96
N PRO A 160 11.31 15.03 -6.61
CA PRO A 160 12.03 15.06 -7.88
C PRO A 160 13.37 14.32 -7.78
N ALA A 161 13.71 13.55 -8.80
CA ALA A 161 15.05 13.05 -8.97
C ALA A 161 15.99 14.20 -9.39
N PRO A 162 17.32 14.10 -9.15
CA PRO A 162 18.28 15.14 -9.55
C PRO A 162 18.26 15.45 -11.05
N ASP A 163 17.96 14.45 -11.88
CA ASP A 163 17.83 14.55 -13.32
C ASP A 163 16.35 14.37 -13.71
N THR A 164 15.80 15.33 -14.44
CA THR A 164 14.40 15.34 -14.89
C THR A 164 14.05 14.24 -15.88
N SER A 165 15.05 13.61 -16.51
CA SER A 165 14.84 12.44 -17.37
C SER A 165 14.52 11.17 -16.58
N GLN A 166 14.74 11.17 -15.27
CA GLN A 166 14.47 10.05 -14.38
C GLN A 166 13.08 10.17 -13.75
N ASP A 167 12.46 9.03 -13.48
CA ASP A 167 11.25 8.98 -12.67
C ASP A 167 11.48 9.67 -11.31
N PRO A 168 10.49 10.34 -10.71
CA PRO A 168 10.64 10.86 -9.36
C PRO A 168 10.96 9.74 -8.37
N TYR A 169 11.56 10.08 -7.22
CA TYR A 169 11.57 9.17 -6.09
C TYR A 169 10.16 9.04 -5.53
N ALA A 170 9.81 7.84 -5.07
CA ALA A 170 8.49 7.53 -4.52
C ALA A 170 8.63 6.74 -3.21
N VAL A 171 7.85 7.16 -2.20
CA VAL A 171 7.74 6.47 -0.91
C VAL A 171 6.26 6.26 -0.60
N GLY A 172 5.85 5.02 -0.41
CA GLY A 172 4.51 4.66 0.03
C GLY A 172 4.51 4.28 1.51
N LEU A 173 3.64 4.91 2.31
CA LEU A 173 3.40 4.56 3.70
C LEU A 173 2.03 3.89 3.83
N PHE A 174 1.97 2.69 4.40
CA PHE A 174 0.74 1.91 4.48
C PHE A 174 0.56 1.27 5.86
N THR A 175 -0.69 1.15 6.30
CA THR A 175 -1.01 0.45 7.57
C THR A 175 -1.38 -1.02 7.39
N ALA A 176 -1.37 -1.51 6.15
CA ALA A 176 -1.64 -2.88 5.77
C ALA A 176 -0.62 -3.33 4.72
N GLU A 177 -0.23 -4.61 4.76
CA GLU A 177 0.74 -5.19 3.84
C GLU A 177 0.14 -5.43 2.45
N ILE A 178 -1.16 -5.72 2.39
CA ILE A 178 -1.84 -6.03 1.13
C ILE A 178 -2.81 -4.91 0.78
N VAL A 179 -2.34 -3.99 -0.04
CA VAL A 179 -3.08 -2.79 -0.48
C VAL A 179 -3.34 -2.77 -1.98
N THR A 180 -2.96 -3.80 -2.72
CA THR A 180 -2.91 -3.77 -4.19
C THR A 180 -4.27 -3.94 -4.89
N ASP A 181 -5.30 -4.43 -4.20
CA ASP A 181 -6.66 -4.49 -4.74
C ASP A 181 -7.42 -3.19 -4.38
N VAL A 182 -7.76 -2.38 -5.39
CA VAL A 182 -8.62 -1.19 -5.22
C VAL A 182 -10.08 -1.56 -4.95
N HIS A 183 -10.49 -2.75 -5.40
CA HIS A 183 -11.86 -3.26 -5.28
C HIS A 183 -12.06 -4.19 -4.08
N GLY A 184 -10.97 -4.56 -3.40
CA GLY A 184 -10.95 -5.40 -2.21
C GLY A 184 -10.58 -4.59 -0.96
N PRO A 185 -10.90 -5.11 0.24
CA PRO A 185 -10.38 -4.54 1.47
C PRO A 185 -8.85 -4.69 1.50
N ALA A 186 -8.19 -3.71 2.10
CA ALA A 186 -6.82 -3.91 2.54
C ALA A 186 -6.76 -5.05 3.55
N ARG A 187 -5.64 -5.76 3.64
CA ARG A 187 -5.48 -6.85 4.60
C ARG A 187 -4.19 -6.71 5.36
N GLN A 188 -4.32 -6.78 6.68
CA GLN A 188 -3.18 -7.01 7.54
C GLN A 188 -2.80 -8.50 7.52
N LEU A 189 -1.51 -8.80 7.44
CA LEU A 189 -1.01 -10.15 7.71
C LEU A 189 -0.91 -10.39 9.22
N ALA A 190 -0.55 -11.61 9.63
CA ALA A 190 -0.45 -11.96 11.05
C ALA A 190 0.50 -11.01 11.80
N ARG A 191 0.17 -10.74 13.08
CA ARG A 191 0.95 -9.87 13.98
C ARG A 191 1.42 -10.65 15.22
N PRO A 192 2.71 -10.55 15.61
CA PRO A 192 3.81 -9.92 14.86
C PRO A 192 4.02 -10.65 13.52
N PRO A 193 4.56 -9.97 12.49
CA PRO A 193 4.86 -10.64 11.23
C PRO A 193 5.87 -11.77 11.52
N GLY A 194 5.53 -13.00 11.15
CA GLY A 194 6.37 -14.16 11.45
C GLY A 194 7.76 -14.06 10.81
N SER A 195 7.84 -13.56 9.57
CA SER A 195 9.08 -13.27 8.87
C SER A 195 8.87 -12.19 7.79
N ALA A 196 9.83 -11.27 7.67
CA ALA A 196 9.84 -10.26 6.62
C ALA A 196 9.85 -10.88 5.21
N TRP A 197 10.47 -12.06 5.05
CA TRP A 197 10.47 -12.81 3.78
C TRP A 197 9.08 -13.32 3.42
N THR A 198 8.36 -13.86 4.40
CA THR A 198 6.99 -14.34 4.20
C THR A 198 6.08 -13.20 3.77
N THR A 199 6.12 -12.08 4.49
CA THR A 199 5.36 -10.88 4.15
C THR A 199 5.71 -10.36 2.75
N SER A 200 7.00 -10.29 2.40
CA SER A 200 7.46 -9.90 1.05
C SER A 200 6.93 -10.84 -0.03
N ALA A 201 6.94 -12.16 0.21
CA ALA A 201 6.47 -13.16 -0.75
C ALA A 201 4.96 -13.06 -0.97
N VAL A 202 4.17 -12.89 0.10
CA VAL A 202 2.71 -12.68 -0.04
C VAL A 202 2.43 -11.40 -0.82
N ALA A 203 3.14 -10.31 -0.52
CA ALA A 203 3.00 -9.04 -1.23
C ALA A 203 3.32 -9.17 -2.72
N LEU A 204 4.42 -9.85 -3.09
CA LEU A 204 4.76 -10.13 -4.49
C LEU A 204 3.67 -10.94 -5.20
N VAL A 205 3.12 -11.97 -4.55
CA VAL A 205 2.01 -12.74 -5.13
C VAL A 205 0.77 -11.87 -5.31
N ALA A 206 0.51 -10.93 -4.38
CA ALA A 206 -0.60 -9.99 -4.45
C ALA A 206 -0.45 -8.91 -5.54
N GLU A 207 0.77 -8.61 -6.01
CA GLU A 207 0.96 -7.70 -7.17
C GLU A 207 0.25 -8.20 -8.43
N ARG A 208 -0.08 -9.50 -8.49
CA ARG A 208 -0.86 -10.07 -9.59
C ARG A 208 -2.25 -9.46 -9.74
N TRP A 209 -2.80 -8.86 -8.67
CA TRP A 209 -4.09 -8.17 -8.74
C TRP A 209 -4.03 -6.88 -9.57
N GLU A 210 -2.89 -6.20 -9.59
CA GLU A 210 -2.71 -4.96 -10.36
C GLU A 210 -2.21 -5.25 -11.77
N ARG A 211 -1.29 -6.20 -11.92
CA ARG A 211 -0.58 -6.43 -13.19
C ARG A 211 -0.16 -7.88 -13.38
N PRO A 212 0.17 -8.32 -14.60
CA PRO A 212 0.87 -9.58 -14.80
C PRO A 212 2.21 -9.62 -14.05
N PHE A 213 2.63 -10.83 -13.65
CA PHE A 213 3.97 -11.03 -13.09
C PHE A 213 5.05 -10.66 -14.10
N ARG A 214 6.01 -9.86 -13.67
CA ARG A 214 7.26 -9.57 -14.38
C ARG A 214 8.28 -10.66 -14.13
N SER A 215 9.28 -10.76 -15.01
CA SER A 215 10.41 -11.67 -14.81
C SER A 215 11.12 -11.43 -13.48
N ARG A 216 11.33 -10.17 -13.10
CA ARG A 216 11.90 -9.82 -11.78
C ARG A 216 11.05 -10.34 -10.62
N ASP A 217 9.72 -10.25 -10.69
CA ASP A 217 8.85 -10.70 -9.59
C ASP A 217 8.99 -12.22 -9.38
N LEU A 218 9.15 -12.98 -10.46
CA LEU A 218 9.36 -14.43 -10.40
C LEU A 218 10.75 -14.78 -9.85
N LEU A 219 11.79 -14.03 -10.23
CA LEU A 219 13.13 -14.18 -9.68
C LEU A 219 13.15 -13.89 -8.17
N ASP A 220 12.60 -12.74 -7.78
CA ASP A 220 12.48 -12.33 -6.38
C ASP A 220 11.74 -13.37 -5.55
N LEU A 221 10.66 -13.95 -6.09
CA LEU A 221 9.90 -14.99 -5.41
C LEU A 221 10.73 -16.28 -5.22
N VAL A 222 11.55 -16.68 -6.19
CA VAL A 222 12.43 -17.85 -6.02
C VAL A 222 13.47 -17.60 -4.93
N LEU A 223 14.10 -16.43 -4.90
CA LEU A 223 15.08 -16.07 -3.88
C LEU A 223 14.46 -16.09 -2.48
N LEU A 224 13.26 -15.52 -2.32
CA LEU A 224 12.52 -15.55 -1.06
C LEU A 224 12.21 -16.98 -0.62
N LEU A 225 11.71 -17.83 -1.52
CA LEU A 225 11.38 -19.23 -1.19
C LEU A 225 12.60 -20.05 -0.79
N GLN A 226 13.79 -19.73 -1.33
CA GLN A 226 15.04 -20.37 -0.96
C GLN A 226 15.56 -19.93 0.40
N ALA A 227 15.27 -18.68 0.80
CA ALA A 227 15.66 -18.14 2.10
C ALA A 227 14.75 -18.63 3.24
N MET A 228 13.54 -19.09 2.94
CA MET A 228 12.58 -19.54 3.95
C MET A 228 12.94 -20.89 4.56
N ASP A 229 12.86 -20.98 5.88
CA ASP A 229 12.82 -22.25 6.61
C ASP A 229 11.41 -22.86 6.61
N GLU A 230 11.26 -24.06 7.19
CA GLU A 230 9.97 -24.76 7.20
C GLU A 230 8.84 -23.99 7.91
N GLU A 231 9.16 -23.20 8.94
CA GLU A 231 8.16 -22.41 9.67
C GLU A 231 7.70 -21.22 8.83
N ALA A 232 8.62 -20.49 8.22
CA ALA A 232 8.32 -19.40 7.30
C ALA A 232 7.47 -19.88 6.11
N VAL A 233 7.73 -21.10 5.62
CA VAL A 233 6.92 -21.74 4.57
C VAL A 233 5.51 -22.07 5.06
N ARG A 234 5.35 -22.65 6.25
CA ARG A 234 4.03 -22.91 6.85
C ARG A 234 3.24 -21.60 7.01
N GLN A 235 3.89 -20.58 7.56
CA GLN A 235 3.31 -19.25 7.72
C GLN A 235 2.93 -18.63 6.37
N PHE A 236 3.78 -18.76 5.35
CA PHE A 236 3.48 -18.30 4.00
C PHE A 236 2.24 -18.99 3.42
N GLY A 237 2.11 -20.31 3.59
CA GLY A 237 0.91 -21.05 3.21
C GLY A 237 -0.35 -20.56 3.93
N ALA A 238 -0.26 -20.33 5.24
CA ALA A 238 -1.37 -19.80 6.04
C ALA A 238 -1.78 -18.38 5.61
N ASP A 239 -0.83 -17.53 5.26
CA ASP A 239 -1.10 -16.18 4.76
C ASP A 239 -1.72 -16.21 3.36
N LEU A 240 -1.28 -17.12 2.48
CA LEU A 240 -1.92 -17.35 1.19
C LEU A 240 -3.38 -17.82 1.36
N ASP A 241 -3.68 -18.67 2.34
CA ASP A 241 -5.05 -19.08 2.68
C ASP A 241 -5.87 -17.89 3.20
N ARG A 242 -5.33 -17.15 4.18
CA ARG A 242 -6.01 -16.01 4.79
C ARG A 242 -6.38 -14.95 3.76
N VAL A 243 -5.43 -14.57 2.91
CA VAL A 243 -5.62 -13.55 1.86
C VAL A 243 -6.37 -14.14 0.65
N GLY A 244 -6.33 -15.45 0.49
CA GLY A 244 -6.92 -16.17 -0.62
C GLY A 244 -6.14 -15.93 -1.91
N LEU A 245 -4.82 -16.11 -1.90
CA LEU A 245 -3.91 -15.86 -3.03
C LEU A 245 -3.47 -17.13 -3.78
N TRP A 246 -4.03 -18.30 -3.46
CA TRP A 246 -3.71 -19.55 -4.15
C TRP A 246 -3.82 -19.52 -5.68
N PRO A 247 -4.82 -18.84 -6.31
CA PRO A 247 -4.88 -18.72 -7.77
C PRO A 247 -3.69 -17.96 -8.38
N GLU A 248 -3.22 -16.92 -7.69
CA GLU A 248 -2.08 -16.09 -8.08
C GLU A 248 -0.76 -16.83 -7.84
N TRP A 249 -0.62 -17.49 -6.69
CA TRP A 249 0.51 -18.38 -6.39
C TRP A 249 0.70 -19.44 -7.48
N ARG A 250 -0.40 -20.09 -7.92
CA ARG A 250 -0.34 -21.05 -9.03
C ARG A 250 0.11 -20.44 -10.35
N GLN A 251 -0.21 -19.17 -10.61
CA GLN A 251 0.26 -18.48 -11.80
C GLN A 251 1.76 -18.17 -11.69
N ALA A 252 2.21 -17.68 -10.53
CA ALA A 252 3.62 -17.40 -10.27
C ALA A 252 4.46 -18.67 -10.46
N MET A 253 4.05 -19.78 -9.84
CA MET A 253 4.77 -21.05 -9.93
C MET A 253 4.80 -21.66 -11.33
N ARG A 254 3.77 -21.45 -12.16
CA ARG A 254 3.86 -21.80 -13.59
C ARG A 254 4.84 -20.92 -14.35
N GLY A 255 4.96 -19.65 -13.95
CA GLY A 255 6.01 -18.75 -14.43
C GLY A 255 7.39 -19.31 -14.09
N VAL A 256 7.63 -19.59 -12.81
CA VAL A 256 8.88 -20.18 -12.30
C VAL A 256 9.21 -21.51 -13.01
N ALA A 257 8.24 -22.42 -13.15
CA ALA A 257 8.46 -23.71 -13.81
C ALA A 257 8.82 -23.58 -15.30
N ARG A 258 8.26 -22.59 -16.02
CA ARG A 258 8.62 -22.31 -17.43
C ARG A 258 10.06 -21.84 -17.59
N LEU A 259 10.64 -21.28 -16.53
CA LEU A 259 12.04 -20.85 -16.50
C LEU A 259 12.99 -22.01 -16.14
N GLY A 260 12.47 -23.23 -15.95
CA GLY A 260 13.26 -24.40 -15.57
C GLY A 260 13.65 -24.43 -14.10
N TRP A 261 13.24 -23.44 -13.30
CA TRP A 261 13.57 -23.39 -11.88
C TRP A 261 12.68 -24.29 -11.03
N ARG A 262 13.29 -24.89 -10.02
CA ARG A 262 12.64 -25.73 -9.04
C ARG A 262 12.97 -25.19 -7.65
N PRO A 263 12.09 -24.36 -7.05
CA PRO A 263 12.33 -23.89 -5.69
C PRO A 263 12.43 -25.10 -4.75
N THR A 264 13.37 -25.02 -3.81
CA THR A 264 13.61 -26.08 -2.81
C THR A 264 12.37 -26.39 -1.99
N VAL A 265 11.56 -25.35 -1.75
CA VAL A 265 10.28 -25.46 -1.08
C VAL A 265 9.16 -25.60 -2.11
N ALA A 266 8.44 -26.72 -2.03
CA ALA A 266 7.18 -26.92 -2.74
C ALA A 266 6.01 -26.82 -1.76
N LEU A 267 5.41 -25.63 -1.64
CA LEU A 267 4.08 -25.54 -1.03
C LEU A 267 3.12 -26.41 -1.85
N PRO A 268 2.34 -27.31 -1.23
CA PRO A 268 1.47 -28.20 -1.95
C PRO A 268 0.51 -27.40 -2.84
N TYR A 269 0.61 -27.64 -4.15
CA TYR A 269 -0.26 -27.07 -5.17
C TYR A 269 -1.69 -27.58 -5.00
N THR A 270 -2.44 -27.04 -4.04
CA THR A 270 -3.81 -27.50 -3.87
C THR A 270 -4.66 -26.83 -4.94
N ARG A 271 -4.79 -27.50 -6.10
CA ARG A 271 -5.79 -27.14 -7.12
C ARG A 271 -7.15 -26.91 -6.47
N ALA A 272 -7.47 -27.72 -5.46
CA ALA A 272 -8.62 -27.57 -4.58
C ALA A 272 -8.68 -26.21 -3.87
N ALA A 273 -7.63 -25.73 -3.19
CA ALA A 273 -7.66 -24.41 -2.55
C ALA A 273 -7.83 -23.28 -3.57
N ALA A 274 -7.15 -23.36 -4.71
CA ALA A 274 -7.34 -22.36 -5.77
C ALA A 274 -8.79 -22.35 -6.32
N VAL A 275 -9.43 -23.52 -6.46
CA VAL A 275 -10.84 -23.62 -6.88
C VAL A 275 -11.77 -23.08 -5.78
N ARG A 276 -11.55 -23.45 -4.52
CA ARG A 276 -12.32 -22.93 -3.36
C ARG A 276 -12.23 -21.40 -3.28
N VAL A 277 -11.02 -20.84 -3.40
CA VAL A 277 -10.80 -19.39 -3.41
C VAL A 277 -11.51 -18.73 -4.58
N ARG A 278 -11.44 -19.29 -5.79
CA ARG A 278 -12.15 -18.76 -6.96
C ARG A 278 -13.66 -18.77 -6.75
N LEU A 279 -14.22 -19.87 -6.24
CA LEU A 279 -15.65 -19.95 -5.93
C LEU A 279 -16.04 -18.91 -4.88
N ALA A 280 -15.28 -18.81 -3.78
CA ALA A 280 -15.51 -17.81 -2.74
C ALA A 280 -15.38 -16.37 -3.27
N ARG A 281 -14.46 -16.10 -4.21
CA ARG A 281 -14.37 -14.82 -4.91
C ARG A 281 -15.59 -14.59 -5.80
N SER A 282 -16.02 -15.57 -6.59
CA SER A 282 -17.24 -15.43 -7.42
C SER A 282 -18.48 -15.13 -6.60
N VAL A 283 -18.65 -15.81 -5.46
CA VAL A 283 -19.74 -15.52 -4.51
C VAL A 283 -19.60 -14.11 -3.93
N ARG A 284 -18.41 -13.72 -3.46
CA ARG A 284 -18.17 -12.35 -2.95
C ARG A 284 -18.37 -11.28 -4.01
N THR A 285 -17.99 -11.55 -5.25
CA THR A 285 -18.22 -10.69 -6.40
C THR A 285 -19.72 -10.57 -6.66
N ALA A 286 -20.47 -11.68 -6.71
CA ALA A 286 -21.93 -11.65 -6.86
C ALA A 286 -22.61 -10.85 -5.74
N ILE A 287 -22.20 -11.04 -4.48
CA ILE A 287 -22.69 -10.26 -3.33
C ILE A 287 -22.28 -8.78 -3.43
N ARG A 288 -21.09 -8.49 -3.95
CA ARG A 288 -20.64 -7.10 -4.19
C ARG A 288 -21.51 -6.42 -5.23
N TRP A 289 -21.81 -7.10 -6.33
CA TRP A 289 -22.64 -6.58 -7.42
C TRP A 289 -24.13 -6.58 -7.09
N SER A 290 -24.60 -7.39 -6.13
CA SER A 290 -25.98 -7.32 -5.66
C SER A 290 -26.25 -6.10 -4.77
N ASN A 291 -25.21 -5.47 -4.23
CA ASN A 291 -25.34 -4.19 -3.53
C ASN A 291 -25.18 -3.03 -4.55
N PRO A 292 -26.27 -2.33 -4.91
CA PRO A 292 -26.24 -1.29 -5.95
C PRO A 292 -25.32 -0.12 -5.59
N VAL A 293 -25.14 0.18 -4.29
CA VAL A 293 -24.23 1.23 -3.82
C VAL A 293 -22.78 0.85 -4.11
N ARG A 294 -22.38 -0.39 -3.80
CA ARG A 294 -21.03 -0.88 -4.10
C ARG A 294 -20.77 -0.95 -5.60
N ALA A 295 -21.72 -1.49 -6.37
CA ALA A 295 -21.60 -1.61 -7.81
C ALA A 295 -21.37 -0.24 -8.48
N ALA A 296 -22.18 0.76 -8.10
CA ALA A 296 -22.02 2.12 -8.61
C ALA A 296 -20.69 2.74 -8.16
N ALA A 297 -20.24 2.49 -6.93
CA ALA A 297 -18.96 3.00 -6.44
C ALA A 297 -17.76 2.38 -7.19
N PHE A 298 -17.78 1.08 -7.49
CA PHE A 298 -16.75 0.46 -8.31
C PHE A 298 -16.75 0.97 -9.75
N ALA A 299 -17.94 1.23 -10.31
CA ALA A 299 -18.04 1.91 -11.60
C ALA A 299 -17.43 3.33 -11.54
N ALA A 300 -17.63 4.06 -10.44
CA ALA A 300 -17.00 5.37 -10.24
C ALA A 300 -15.46 5.29 -10.13
N GLN A 301 -14.94 4.30 -9.40
CA GLN A 301 -13.50 4.08 -9.23
C GLN A 301 -12.78 3.71 -10.53
N SER A 302 -13.46 3.08 -11.50
CA SER A 302 -12.90 2.79 -12.82
C SER A 302 -12.41 4.05 -13.57
N GLY A 303 -12.91 5.23 -13.17
CA GLY A 303 -12.48 6.49 -13.74
C GLY A 303 -11.13 7.02 -13.24
N ILE A 304 -10.64 6.55 -12.08
CA ILE A 304 -9.41 7.02 -11.44
C ILE A 304 -8.16 6.63 -12.27
N GLU A 305 -8.22 5.51 -12.99
CA GLU A 305 -7.12 5.03 -13.85
C GLU A 305 -7.02 5.76 -15.20
N GLY A 306 -7.56 6.98 -15.31
CA GLY A 306 -7.53 7.77 -16.55
C GLY A 306 -8.43 7.23 -17.67
N ARG A 307 -9.29 6.24 -17.39
CA ARG A 307 -10.22 5.63 -18.35
C ARG A 307 -11.67 6.10 -18.16
N GLY A 308 -11.91 7.02 -17.25
CA GLY A 308 -13.25 7.48 -16.89
C GLY A 308 -13.85 8.45 -17.89
N GLY A 309 -14.77 7.97 -18.73
CA GLY A 309 -15.67 8.84 -19.49
C GLY A 309 -16.80 9.42 -18.63
N ARG A 310 -17.74 10.12 -19.27
CA ARG A 310 -18.97 10.65 -18.65
C ARG A 310 -19.70 9.65 -17.72
N PRO A 311 -19.77 8.33 -18.02
CA PRO A 311 -20.44 7.38 -17.13
C PRO A 311 -19.80 7.25 -15.74
N ALA A 312 -18.46 7.29 -15.64
CA ALA A 312 -17.76 7.20 -14.37
C ALA A 312 -18.01 8.47 -13.51
N ALA A 313 -18.06 9.64 -14.14
CA ALA A 313 -18.41 10.90 -13.48
C ALA A 313 -19.85 10.89 -12.95
N LEU A 314 -20.82 10.41 -13.74
CA LEU A 314 -22.21 10.25 -13.32
C LEU A 314 -22.35 9.24 -12.17
N ALA A 315 -21.62 8.13 -12.23
CA ALA A 315 -21.60 7.14 -11.15
C ALA A 315 -21.03 7.74 -9.86
N SER A 316 -19.94 8.51 -9.96
CA SER A 316 -19.34 9.19 -8.79
C SER A 316 -20.32 10.18 -8.16
N ASP A 317 -20.98 11.03 -8.97
CA ASP A 317 -21.99 11.98 -8.48
C ASP A 317 -23.19 11.28 -7.82
N LEU A 318 -23.71 10.22 -8.45
CA LEU A 318 -24.82 9.43 -7.89
C LEU A 318 -24.47 8.81 -6.53
N VAL A 319 -23.26 8.26 -6.44
CA VAL A 319 -22.75 7.57 -5.25
C VAL A 319 -22.45 8.55 -4.12
N HIS A 320 -21.96 9.75 -4.41
CA HIS A 320 -21.76 10.76 -3.37
C HIS A 320 -23.06 11.41 -2.91
N ARG A 321 -24.04 11.60 -3.79
CA ARG A 321 -25.32 12.22 -3.44
C ARG A 321 -26.26 11.34 -2.62
N ARG A 322 -26.27 10.03 -2.86
CA ARG A 322 -27.27 9.12 -2.23
C ARG A 322 -26.74 8.39 -1.00
N PRO A 323 -25.76 7.46 -1.12
CA PRO A 323 -25.22 6.79 0.05
C PRO A 323 -24.24 7.66 0.84
N GLY A 324 -23.46 8.51 0.16
CA GLY A 324 -22.42 9.31 0.80
C GLY A 324 -21.18 8.50 1.18
N ALA A 325 -20.04 9.19 1.30
CA ALA A 325 -18.74 8.56 1.49
C ALA A 325 -18.63 7.71 2.77
N ARG A 326 -19.26 8.10 3.89
CA ARG A 326 -19.25 7.30 5.12
C ARG A 326 -19.90 5.93 4.93
N ARG A 327 -21.05 5.86 4.26
CA ARG A 327 -21.71 4.58 3.97
C ARG A 327 -20.92 3.74 2.99
N LEU A 328 -20.20 4.36 2.06
CA LEU A 328 -19.29 3.64 1.16
C LEU A 328 -18.16 2.97 1.92
N LEU A 329 -17.48 3.71 2.81
CA LEU A 329 -16.40 3.15 3.62
C LEU A 329 -16.90 2.02 4.52
N ALA A 330 -18.03 2.21 5.21
CA ALA A 330 -18.69 1.15 5.99
C ALA A 330 -19.13 -0.04 5.12
N SER A 331 -19.43 0.21 3.85
CA SER A 331 -19.70 -0.81 2.85
C SER A 331 -18.43 -1.41 2.25
N GLY A 332 -17.23 -1.17 2.79
CA GLY A 332 -16.03 -1.81 2.29
C GLY A 332 -15.52 -1.26 0.96
N VAL A 333 -15.86 -0.02 0.61
CA VAL A 333 -15.33 0.68 -0.56
C VAL A 333 -14.19 1.60 -0.13
N SER A 334 -13.04 1.49 -0.81
CA SER A 334 -11.91 2.39 -0.61
C SER A 334 -12.25 3.82 -1.02
N LEU A 335 -11.78 4.80 -0.26
CA LEU A 335 -11.92 6.22 -0.54
C LEU A 335 -10.55 6.86 -0.77
N PHE A 336 -10.51 7.87 -1.62
CA PHE A 336 -9.30 8.61 -1.98
C PHE A 336 -9.46 10.05 -1.48
N GLY A 337 -8.41 10.58 -0.84
CA GLY A 337 -8.40 11.92 -0.31
C GLY A 337 -8.02 12.93 -1.37
N VAL A 338 -8.86 13.96 -1.53
CA VAL A 338 -8.54 15.18 -2.27
C VAL A 338 -8.26 16.27 -1.24
N PRO A 339 -7.07 16.90 -1.25
CA PRO A 339 -6.71 17.89 -0.25
C PRO A 339 -7.69 19.08 -0.26
N LEU A 340 -8.06 19.54 0.93
CA LEU A 340 -8.87 20.74 1.17
C LEU A 340 -7.97 21.87 1.65
N GLY A 341 -8.22 23.09 1.19
CA GLY A 341 -7.38 24.26 1.52
C GLY A 341 -6.07 24.30 0.74
N GLY A 342 -6.09 24.94 -0.44
CA GLY A 342 -4.91 25.25 -1.26
C GLY A 342 -4.16 26.53 -0.84
N GLY A 343 -4.24 26.94 0.42
CA GLY A 343 -3.55 28.14 0.92
C GLY A 343 -2.87 27.85 2.26
N ASP A 344 -1.55 28.00 2.29
CA ASP A 344 -0.74 28.23 3.50
C ASP A 344 -0.28 27.03 4.37
N THR A 345 -0.16 25.81 3.83
CA THR A 345 0.62 24.75 4.51
C THR A 345 2.10 24.69 4.10
N ALA A 346 2.62 25.76 3.50
CA ALA A 346 4.05 25.97 3.30
C ALA A 346 4.53 27.15 4.17
N GLY A 347 4.61 26.94 5.49
CA GLY A 347 5.43 27.81 6.34
C GLY A 347 4.77 28.32 7.62
N ASP A 348 4.35 27.45 8.54
CA ASP A 348 4.43 27.78 9.97
C ASP A 348 4.48 26.52 10.85
N ALA A 349 5.55 25.74 10.71
CA ALA A 349 5.90 24.70 11.69
C ALA A 349 6.71 25.36 12.81
N GLY A 350 6.03 26.14 13.65
CA GLY A 350 6.66 27.03 14.63
C GLY A 350 5.96 27.09 15.98
N SER A 351 5.69 25.95 16.64
CA SER A 351 5.52 25.94 18.11
C SER A 351 5.57 24.52 18.68
N ASN A 352 6.69 24.18 19.32
CA ASN A 352 6.82 23.04 20.24
C ASN A 352 5.87 23.21 21.44
N PRO A 353 5.19 22.16 21.91
CA PRO A 353 4.64 22.15 23.26
C PRO A 353 5.73 21.83 24.28
N SER A 354 5.83 22.69 25.29
CA SER A 354 6.75 22.61 26.42
C SER A 354 6.52 21.35 27.26
N ALA A 355 7.63 20.71 27.64
CA ALA A 355 7.68 19.61 28.60
C ALA A 355 7.26 20.08 30.00
N GLY A 356 6.37 19.32 30.64
CA GLY A 356 5.99 19.51 32.03
C GLY A 356 5.42 18.21 32.61
N ALA A 357 6.30 17.34 33.10
CA ALA A 357 5.94 16.15 33.87
C ALA A 357 5.84 16.49 35.37
N ARG A 358 4.82 15.94 36.04
CA ARG A 358 4.88 15.58 37.48
C ARG A 358 4.10 14.27 37.72
N PRO A 359 4.58 13.38 38.60
CA PRO A 359 4.04 12.04 38.76
C PRO A 359 3.10 11.88 39.98
N ASP A 360 2.50 10.69 40.02
CA ASP A 360 1.87 9.98 41.13
C ASP A 360 0.35 10.15 41.36
N ASP A 361 -0.42 9.14 40.92
CA ASP A 361 -1.30 8.37 41.81
C ASP A 361 -1.68 6.99 41.18
N PRO A 362 -1.69 5.86 41.92
CA PRO A 362 -1.90 4.53 41.36
C PRO A 362 -3.33 3.97 41.57
N ALA A 363 -3.60 2.94 40.76
CA ALA A 363 -4.57 1.85 40.95
C ALA A 363 -6.02 2.04 40.45
N GLY A 364 -6.31 1.34 39.34
CA GLY A 364 -7.65 0.80 39.05
C GLY A 364 -8.17 1.04 37.63
N ALA A 365 -7.77 0.24 36.64
CA ALA A 365 -8.41 0.22 35.31
C ALA A 365 -8.52 -1.25 34.85
N ARG A 366 -9.73 -1.83 34.73
CA ARG A 366 -10.66 -1.72 33.58
C ARG A 366 -9.92 -1.96 32.25
N PRO A 367 -10.36 -2.91 31.40
CA PRO A 367 -9.73 -3.15 30.10
C PRO A 367 -9.62 -1.84 29.33
N PRO A 368 -8.48 -1.56 28.64
CA PRO A 368 -8.23 -0.26 28.05
C PRO A 368 -9.35 0.06 27.07
N ALA A 369 -10.05 1.16 27.33
CA ALA A 369 -10.76 1.87 26.29
C ALA A 369 -9.71 2.20 25.21
N ALA A 370 -10.03 1.95 23.95
CA ALA A 370 -9.16 2.30 22.83
C ALA A 370 -8.66 3.73 23.02
N GLU A 371 -7.34 3.91 23.07
CA GLU A 371 -6.74 5.24 23.10
C GLU A 371 -7.35 6.10 21.99
N PRO A 372 -7.60 7.41 22.24
CA PRO A 372 -8.03 8.31 21.19
C PRO A 372 -7.10 8.13 19.98
N VAL A 373 -7.69 7.92 18.81
CA VAL A 373 -6.97 7.73 17.55
C VAL A 373 -6.22 9.02 17.26
N ASP A 374 -4.99 9.14 17.76
CA ASP A 374 -4.20 10.36 17.68
C ASP A 374 -3.80 10.61 16.22
N GLY A 375 -4.71 11.29 15.52
CA GLY A 375 -4.47 11.90 14.22
C GLY A 375 -5.66 11.90 13.27
N LEU A 376 -6.43 10.81 13.14
CA LEU A 376 -7.50 10.73 12.13
C LEU A 376 -8.89 11.00 12.72
N ARG A 377 -9.56 12.04 12.23
CA ARG A 377 -10.99 12.27 12.48
C ARG A 377 -11.76 12.26 11.17
N LEU A 378 -12.88 11.53 11.13
CA LEU A 378 -13.79 11.51 9.99
C LEU A 378 -15.04 12.32 10.31
N ASP A 379 -15.15 13.50 9.70
CA ASP A 379 -16.24 14.45 9.92
C ASP A 379 -17.22 14.47 8.75
N ASP A 380 -18.52 14.51 9.05
CA ASP A 380 -19.53 14.77 8.03
C ASP A 380 -19.71 16.29 7.89
N VAL A 381 -19.37 16.83 6.71
CA VAL A 381 -19.55 18.24 6.34
C VAL A 381 -20.64 18.32 5.28
N GLY A 382 -21.87 18.59 5.72
CA GLY A 382 -23.05 18.45 4.88
C GLY A 382 -23.24 17.01 4.42
N ARG A 383 -23.07 16.75 3.12
CA ARG A 383 -23.14 15.40 2.51
C ARG A 383 -21.77 14.75 2.31
N HIS A 384 -20.70 15.49 2.58
CA HIS A 384 -19.33 15.10 2.30
C HIS A 384 -18.68 14.48 3.53
N LEU A 385 -17.73 13.57 3.31
CA LEU A 385 -16.90 13.03 4.39
C LEU A 385 -15.51 13.64 4.29
N VAL A 386 -15.07 14.29 5.36
CA VAL A 386 -13.75 14.90 5.46
C VAL A 386 -12.89 14.11 6.43
N ALA A 387 -11.73 13.65 5.96
CA ALA A 387 -10.67 13.15 6.82
C ALA A 387 -9.80 14.31 7.29
N ARG A 388 -9.84 14.60 8.58
CA ARG A 388 -8.88 15.52 9.23
C ARG A 388 -7.74 14.70 9.79
N THR A 389 -6.53 15.05 9.40
CA THR A 389 -5.30 14.33 9.73
C THR A 389 -4.22 15.30 10.16
N PRO A 390 -3.09 14.83 10.73
CA PRO A 390 -1.93 15.68 10.96
C PRO A 390 -1.27 16.19 9.67
N LEU A 391 -1.64 15.66 8.50
CA LEU A 391 -1.13 16.07 7.19
C LEU A 391 -2.04 17.11 6.52
N GLY A 392 -3.17 17.46 7.14
CA GLY A 392 -4.20 18.32 6.57
C GLY A 392 -5.57 17.67 6.51
N SER A 393 -6.51 18.37 5.87
CA SER A 393 -7.89 17.94 5.65
C SER A 393 -8.06 17.41 4.24
N PHE A 394 -8.79 16.31 4.08
CA PHE A 394 -9.02 15.67 2.78
C PHE A 394 -10.50 15.38 2.59
N LEU A 395 -11.07 15.82 1.47
CA LEU A 395 -12.37 15.35 1.00
C LEU A 395 -12.21 13.91 0.53
N LEU A 396 -12.94 12.98 1.16
CA LEU A 396 -12.88 11.57 0.80
C LEU A 396 -13.86 11.23 -0.32
N VAL A 397 -13.33 10.79 -1.47
CA VAL A 397 -14.10 10.47 -2.67
C VAL A 397 -13.94 9.02 -3.16
N SER A 398 -14.99 8.49 -3.78
CA SER A 398 -14.96 7.29 -4.62
C SER A 398 -15.07 7.72 -6.09
N GLY A 399 -13.94 7.88 -6.77
CA GLY A 399 -13.86 8.41 -8.14
C GLY A 399 -13.32 9.84 -8.20
N ALA A 400 -13.74 10.60 -9.21
CA ALA A 400 -13.33 12.00 -9.39
C ALA A 400 -14.09 12.93 -8.44
N ALA A 401 -13.39 13.88 -7.82
CA ALA A 401 -14.02 14.98 -7.09
C ALA A 401 -14.47 16.08 -8.05
N ARG A 402 -15.60 16.73 -7.74
CA ARG A 402 -16.07 17.91 -8.47
C ARG A 402 -15.61 19.17 -7.73
N GLN A 403 -15.22 20.22 -8.46
CA GLN A 403 -14.78 21.48 -7.86
C GLN A 403 -15.85 22.07 -6.91
N GLU A 404 -17.13 22.01 -7.30
CA GLU A 404 -18.25 22.44 -6.46
C GLU A 404 -18.29 21.76 -5.07
N TRP A 405 -17.81 20.53 -4.94
CA TRP A 405 -17.78 19.83 -3.65
C TRP A 405 -16.66 20.35 -2.75
N LEU A 406 -15.53 20.72 -3.35
CA LEU A 406 -14.44 21.36 -2.63
C LEU A 406 -14.88 22.74 -2.14
N ASP A 407 -15.50 23.54 -3.02
CA ASP A 407 -16.02 24.86 -2.69
C ASP A 407 -17.10 24.80 -1.58
N GLU A 408 -18.00 23.81 -1.63
CA GLU A 408 -19.01 23.55 -0.58
C GLU A 408 -18.37 23.26 0.79
N VAL A 409 -17.30 22.47 0.82
CA VAL A 409 -16.62 22.10 2.07
C VAL A 409 -15.80 23.27 2.61
N ASP A 410 -15.03 23.94 1.77
CA ASP A 410 -14.22 25.10 2.15
C ASP A 410 -15.11 26.26 2.66
N GLY A 411 -16.27 26.48 2.02
CA GLY A 411 -17.26 27.46 2.47
C GLY A 411 -17.90 27.10 3.82
N ALA A 412 -18.14 25.81 4.07
CA ALA A 412 -18.68 25.35 5.36
C ALA A 412 -17.66 25.47 6.50
N GLU A 413 -16.36 25.33 6.23
CA GLU A 413 -15.30 25.55 7.22
C GLU A 413 -15.11 27.03 7.55
N SER A 414 -15.32 27.91 6.58
CA SER A 414 -15.18 29.36 6.73
C SER A 414 -16.36 30.03 7.45
N ALA A 415 -17.51 29.35 7.54
CA ALA A 415 -18.69 29.90 8.21
C ALA A 415 -18.42 30.02 9.73
N PRO A 416 -18.63 31.21 10.35
CA PRO A 416 -18.42 31.38 11.78
C PRO A 416 -19.32 30.38 12.53
N ARG A 417 -18.71 29.53 13.35
CA ARG A 417 -19.42 28.63 14.26
C ARG A 417 -20.16 29.47 15.29
N THR A 418 -21.33 29.97 14.94
CA THR A 418 -22.23 30.63 15.88
C THR A 418 -22.59 29.59 16.94
N ALA A 419 -22.08 29.77 18.15
CA ALA A 419 -22.33 28.91 19.30
C ALA A 419 -23.80 28.99 19.72
N SER A 420 -24.67 28.24 19.03
CA SER A 420 -26.05 28.05 19.45
C SER A 420 -26.08 26.94 20.49
N ALA A 421 -25.80 27.29 21.75
CA ALA A 421 -26.21 26.46 22.88
C ALA A 421 -27.74 26.62 23.07
N PRO A 422 -28.54 25.55 23.04
CA PRO A 422 -29.92 25.64 23.46
C PRO A 422 -29.96 25.69 24.99
N THR A 423 -30.09 26.89 25.56
CA THR A 423 -30.59 27.05 26.92
C THR A 423 -32.07 26.65 26.94
N GLY A 424 -32.33 25.36 27.14
CA GLY A 424 -33.67 24.87 27.46
C GLY A 424 -34.05 25.27 28.89
N PRO A 425 -35.29 25.75 29.12
CA PRO A 425 -35.74 26.10 30.46
C PRO A 425 -36.00 24.84 31.31
N SER A 426 -35.51 24.87 32.54
CA SER A 426 -35.82 23.89 33.58
C SER A 426 -37.29 23.96 33.97
N SER A 427 -38.08 22.94 33.63
CA SER A 427 -39.40 22.73 34.21
C SER A 427 -39.33 21.70 35.33
N THR A 428 -39.27 22.18 36.57
CA THR A 428 -39.69 21.47 37.77
C THR A 428 -41.21 21.27 37.72
N GLY A 429 -41.68 20.03 37.84
CA GLY A 429 -43.10 19.71 37.86
C GLY A 429 -43.37 18.32 38.42
N THR A 430 -43.31 18.21 39.74
CA THR A 430 -43.89 17.13 40.56
C THR A 430 -45.38 16.92 40.25
N SER A 431 -45.80 15.66 40.06
CA SER A 431 -47.05 15.19 40.67
C SER A 431 -47.12 13.67 40.79
N SER A 432 -47.42 13.23 42.00
CA SER A 432 -47.67 11.86 42.44
C SER A 432 -49.16 11.55 42.45
N SER A 433 -49.56 10.40 41.91
CA SER A 433 -50.72 9.58 42.31
C SER A 433 -50.68 8.33 41.42
N GLY A 434 -50.72 7.07 41.86
CA GLY A 434 -51.38 6.49 43.02
C GLY A 434 -52.46 5.52 42.55
N ARG A 435 -52.14 4.22 42.52
CA ARG A 435 -53.00 3.00 42.58
C ARG A 435 -54.28 2.91 41.69
N SER A 436 -54.44 1.78 40.98
CA SER A 436 -55.11 0.58 41.53
C SER A 436 -55.06 -0.61 40.56
N VAL A 437 -55.13 -1.79 41.17
CA VAL A 437 -55.12 -3.16 40.65
C VAL A 437 -56.52 -3.56 40.15
N ALA A 438 -56.57 -4.29 39.03
CA ALA A 438 -57.34 -5.52 38.81
C ALA A 438 -56.84 -6.19 37.52
#